data_AF-A0A2V9AYX0-F1
#
_entry.id   AF-A0A2V9AYX0-F1
#
_cell.length_a   1.000
_cell.length_b   1.000
_cell.length_c   1.000
_cell.angle_alpha   90.00
_cell.angle_beta   90.00
_cell.angle_gamma   90.00
#
_symmetry.space_group_name_H-M   'P 1'
#
loop_
_entity.id
_entity.type
_entity.pdbx_description
1 polymer ?
#
loop_
_entity_poly.entity_id
_entity_poly.type
_entity_poly.pdbx_seq_one_letter_code
_entity_poly.pdbx_strand_id
1 'polypeptide(L)'
;MSQLQQFPTLPNQPFRLDVPLHELLQQPSHDPSPHRPELRKAESLPAPVFPQYPELFHDLDEQDIAAHERVVRTGRRQWPASKILKTMKGWMFPYFKSRVLPGDFQPIIAYLFTEWKCNLDCHYCWSYDNRVKGMTEDTARRAIDWLHTTPCRVIAPTGGEPLLRTDFVHKVV
;
A
#
# COMPACT_ATOMS: atom_id res chain seq x y z
N MET A 1 -52.05 -2.01 11.80
CA MET A 1 -51.40 -3.09 11.02
C MET A 1 -50.54 -2.44 9.95
N SER A 2 -49.26 -2.22 10.25
CA SER A 2 -48.30 -1.65 9.29
C SER A 2 -47.64 -2.83 8.57
N GLN A 3 -47.96 -3.02 7.29
CA GLN A 3 -47.31 -4.05 6.49
C GLN A 3 -45.87 -3.61 6.21
N LEU A 4 -44.92 -4.28 6.84
CA LEU A 4 -43.50 -4.16 6.49
C LEU A 4 -43.34 -4.63 5.05
N GLN A 5 -42.97 -3.69 4.20
CA GLN A 5 -42.66 -3.93 2.80
C GLN A 5 -41.44 -4.86 2.75
N GLN A 6 -41.68 -6.14 2.50
CA GLN A 6 -40.62 -7.12 2.25
C GLN A 6 -39.97 -6.75 0.91
N PHE A 7 -38.78 -6.16 1.00
CA PHE A 7 -37.91 -6.00 -0.16
C PHE A 7 -37.65 -7.38 -0.77
N PRO A 8 -37.62 -7.51 -2.12
CA PRO A 8 -37.34 -8.77 -2.77
C PRO A 8 -36.01 -9.30 -2.25
N THR A 9 -36.05 -10.42 -1.53
CA THR A 9 -34.85 -11.12 -1.09
C THR A 9 -34.09 -11.52 -2.34
N LEU A 10 -32.92 -10.91 -2.55
CA LEU A 10 -31.96 -11.33 -3.55
C LEU A 10 -31.78 -12.86 -3.45
N PRO A 11 -31.61 -13.56 -4.59
CA PRO A 11 -31.38 -15.01 -4.57
C PRO A 11 -30.24 -15.35 -3.61
N ASN A 12 -30.30 -16.55 -3.04
CA ASN A 12 -29.35 -17.14 -2.08
C ASN A 12 -27.95 -17.30 -2.69
N GLN A 13 -27.33 -16.19 -3.08
CA GLN A 13 -25.97 -16.12 -3.55
C GLN A 13 -25.06 -16.32 -2.34
N PRO A 14 -23.90 -16.98 -2.49
CA PRO A 14 -22.90 -16.96 -1.44
C PRO A 14 -22.68 -15.51 -1.02
N PHE A 15 -22.78 -15.25 0.29
CA PHE A 15 -22.71 -13.93 0.90
C PHE A 15 -21.45 -13.14 0.49
N ARG A 16 -20.42 -13.87 0.05
CA ARG A 16 -19.17 -13.33 -0.49
C ARG A 16 -19.09 -13.63 -1.99
N LEU A 17 -18.83 -12.59 -2.78
CA LEU A 17 -18.98 -12.59 -4.22
C LEU A 17 -18.17 -13.66 -4.95
N ASP A 18 -17.03 -14.14 -4.41
CA ASP A 18 -16.20 -15.11 -5.12
C ASP A 18 -15.40 -16.06 -4.19
N VAL A 19 -16.09 -16.92 -3.43
CA VAL A 19 -15.43 -18.01 -2.68
C VAL A 19 -14.57 -18.93 -3.58
N PRO A 20 -15.02 -19.31 -4.79
CA PRO A 20 -14.19 -20.13 -5.68
C PRO A 20 -12.90 -19.44 -6.15
N LEU A 21 -12.93 -18.12 -6.37
CA LEU A 21 -11.72 -17.36 -6.74
C LEU A 21 -10.76 -17.28 -5.56
N HIS A 22 -11.27 -17.08 -4.35
CA HIS A 22 -10.45 -17.09 -3.13
C HIS A 22 -9.72 -18.43 -2.98
N GLU A 23 -10.44 -19.55 -3.09
CA GLU A 23 -9.83 -20.89 -3.01
C GLU A 23 -8.78 -21.10 -4.11
N LEU A 24 -9.07 -20.70 -5.35
CA LEU A 24 -8.13 -20.81 -6.47
C LEU A 24 -6.87 -19.96 -6.27
N LEU A 25 -7.00 -18.73 -5.77
CA LEU A 25 -5.86 -17.83 -5.52
C LEU A 25 -5.05 -18.22 -4.27
N GLN A 26 -5.67 -18.90 -3.30
CA GLN A 26 -4.99 -19.41 -2.12
C GLN A 26 -4.32 -20.78 -2.34
N GLN A 27 -4.53 -21.43 -3.49
CA GLN A 27 -3.83 -22.67 -3.80
C GLN A 27 -2.31 -22.42 -3.82
N PRO A 28 -1.54 -23.16 -3.00
CA PRO A 28 -0.09 -23.00 -3.01
C PRO A 28 0.46 -23.35 -4.39
N SER A 29 1.25 -22.44 -4.95
CA SER A 29 1.95 -22.68 -6.22
C SER A 29 2.84 -23.92 -6.09
N HIS A 30 2.60 -24.92 -6.94
CA HIS A 30 3.42 -26.14 -6.97
C HIS A 30 4.80 -25.90 -7.60
N ASP A 31 4.99 -24.80 -8.33
CA ASP A 31 6.27 -24.47 -8.93
C ASP A 31 7.25 -23.91 -7.89
N PRO A 32 8.43 -24.53 -7.73
CA PRO A 32 9.49 -23.94 -6.94
C PRO A 32 9.93 -22.63 -7.61
N SER A 33 9.78 -21.51 -6.90
CA SER A 33 10.29 -20.22 -7.39
C SER A 33 11.76 -20.38 -7.81
N PRO A 34 12.12 -20.02 -9.06
CA PRO A 34 13.48 -20.20 -9.59
C PRO A 34 14.53 -19.39 -8.82
N HIS A 35 14.08 -18.47 -7.96
CA HIS A 35 14.91 -17.67 -7.07
C HIS A 35 14.41 -17.82 -5.63
N ARG A 36 14.52 -19.01 -5.04
CA ARG A 36 14.39 -19.13 -3.58
C ARG A 36 15.64 -18.47 -2.98
N PRO A 37 15.53 -17.29 -2.32
CA PRO A 37 16.69 -16.66 -1.74
C PRO A 37 17.31 -17.59 -0.70
N GLU A 38 18.64 -17.65 -0.65
CA GLU A 38 19.35 -18.43 0.36
C GLU A 38 18.84 -18.08 1.77
N LEU A 39 18.77 -19.10 2.63
CA LEU A 39 18.44 -18.97 4.06
C LEU A 39 19.50 -18.10 4.76
N ARG A 40 19.34 -16.78 4.66
CA ARG A 40 20.09 -15.80 5.44
C ARG A 40 19.43 -15.61 6.79
N LYS A 41 20.19 -15.13 7.77
CA LYS A 41 19.67 -14.74 9.09
C LYS A 41 18.49 -13.78 8.90
N ALA A 42 17.45 -13.93 9.72
CA ALA A 42 16.31 -13.03 9.70
C ALA A 42 16.78 -11.59 9.99
N GLU A 43 16.44 -10.66 9.10
CA GLU A 43 16.81 -9.26 9.22
C GLU A 43 15.60 -8.44 9.70
N SER A 44 15.84 -7.44 10.55
CA SER A 44 14.79 -6.55 11.08
C SER A 44 14.84 -5.19 10.37
N LEU A 45 13.71 -4.48 10.35
CA LEU A 45 13.69 -3.10 9.87
C LEU A 45 14.19 -2.17 11.00
N PRO A 46 14.84 -1.04 10.66
CA PRO A 46 15.22 -0.06 11.67
C PRO A 46 13.97 0.47 12.39
N ALA A 47 14.14 0.90 13.64
CA ALA A 47 13.07 1.57 14.35
C ALA A 47 12.71 2.88 13.62
N PRO A 48 11.41 3.16 13.39
CA PRO A 48 11.02 4.33 12.65
C PRO A 48 11.19 5.57 13.53
N VAL A 49 11.69 6.66 12.95
CA VAL A 49 11.74 7.96 13.65
C VAL A 49 10.37 8.61 13.51
N PHE A 50 9.58 8.63 14.59
CA PHE A 50 8.25 9.23 14.62
C PHE A 50 8.12 10.28 15.73
N PRO A 51 7.60 11.49 15.43
CA PRO A 51 7.28 12.01 14.10
C PRO A 51 8.55 12.40 13.31
N GLN A 52 8.58 12.09 12.01
CA GLN A 52 9.72 12.44 11.14
C GLN A 52 9.86 13.96 10.93
N TYR A 53 8.73 14.67 10.98
CA TYR A 53 8.64 16.12 10.80
C TYR A 53 7.82 16.73 11.94
N PRO A 54 8.38 16.84 13.17
CA PRO A 54 7.67 17.39 14.31
C PRO A 54 7.15 18.81 14.07
N GLU A 55 7.83 19.58 13.22
CA GLU A 55 7.45 20.94 12.85
C GLU A 55 6.13 21.00 12.08
N LEU A 56 5.70 19.91 11.45
CA LEU A 56 4.40 19.83 10.77
C LEU A 56 3.26 19.46 11.73
N PHE A 57 3.57 19.18 12.99
CA PHE A 57 2.61 18.81 14.02
C PHE A 57 2.21 20.03 14.85
N HIS A 58 1.70 21.06 14.17
CA HIS A 58 1.16 22.28 14.79
C HIS A 58 -0.32 22.46 14.43
N ASP A 59 -1.04 23.19 15.27
CA ASP A 59 -2.39 23.63 14.95
C ASP A 59 -2.33 24.65 13.81
N LEU A 60 -3.32 24.60 12.91
CA LEU A 60 -3.40 25.50 11.76
C LEU A 60 -3.40 26.95 12.23
N ASP A 61 -2.43 27.74 11.75
CA ASP A 61 -2.36 29.16 12.06
C ASP A 61 -3.06 30.02 10.99
N GLU A 62 -3.15 31.33 11.24
CA GLU A 62 -3.76 32.27 10.28
C GLU A 62 -3.03 32.28 8.92
N GLN A 63 -1.72 31.98 8.90
CA GLN A 63 -0.93 31.95 7.67
C GLN A 63 -1.26 30.71 6.83
N ASP A 64 -1.41 29.55 7.46
CA ASP A 64 -1.82 28.30 6.82
C ASP A 64 -3.21 28.45 6.19
N ILE A 65 -4.15 29.03 6.93
CA ILE A 65 -5.52 29.29 6.45
C ILE A 65 -5.48 30.26 5.26
N ALA A 66 -4.77 31.39 5.38
CA ALA A 66 -4.65 32.35 4.29
C ALA A 66 -3.97 31.76 3.04
N ALA A 67 -2.95 30.92 3.22
CA ALA A 67 -2.30 30.20 2.13
C ALA A 67 -3.26 29.23 1.44
N HIS A 68 -4.07 28.49 2.21
CA HIS A 68 -5.11 27.62 1.68
C HIS A 68 -6.17 28.40 0.89
N GLU A 69 -6.72 29.47 1.47
CA GLU A 69 -7.73 30.33 0.82
C GLU A 69 -7.23 30.95 -0.47
N ARG A 70 -5.96 31.38 -0.51
CA ARG A 70 -5.34 31.88 -1.74
C ARG A 70 -5.34 30.83 -2.85
N VAL A 71 -5.03 29.57 -2.52
CA VAL A 71 -5.05 28.47 -3.49
C VAL A 71 -6.48 28.20 -3.96
N VAL A 72 -7.46 28.18 -3.05
CA VAL A 72 -8.88 27.97 -3.39
C VAL A 72 -9.39 29.07 -4.33
N ARG A 73 -9.10 30.34 -4.02
CA ARG A 73 -9.57 31.49 -4.80
C ARG A 73 -8.90 31.60 -6.18
N THR A 74 -7.59 31.35 -6.26
CA THR A 74 -6.82 31.57 -7.50
C THR A 74 -6.68 30.32 -8.35
N GLY A 75 -6.93 29.14 -7.78
CA GLY A 75 -6.66 27.83 -8.40
C GLY A 75 -5.16 27.54 -8.61
N ARG A 76 -4.25 28.45 -8.20
CA ARG A 76 -2.82 28.33 -8.46
C ARG A 76 -2.10 27.86 -7.20
N ARG A 77 -1.49 26.68 -7.26
CA ARG A 77 -0.59 26.18 -6.22
C ARG A 77 0.86 26.36 -6.66
N GLN A 78 1.68 26.90 -5.77
CA GLN A 78 3.13 27.01 -5.96
C GLN A 78 3.82 25.94 -5.13
N TRP A 79 4.82 25.30 -5.70
CA TRP A 79 5.63 24.28 -5.02
C TRP A 79 7.10 24.67 -5.12
N PRO A 80 7.88 24.57 -4.03
CA PRO A 80 9.31 24.80 -4.10
C PRO A 80 9.97 23.73 -4.98
N ALA A 81 11.03 24.10 -5.70
CA ALA A 81 11.73 23.21 -6.63
C ALA A 81 12.20 21.90 -5.97
N SER A 82 12.53 21.93 -4.67
CA SER A 82 12.90 20.75 -3.89
C SER A 82 11.78 19.70 -3.80
N LYS A 83 10.53 20.13 -3.63
CA LYS A 83 9.35 19.23 -3.58
C LYS A 83 9.05 18.67 -4.98
N ILE A 84 9.18 19.50 -6.02
CA ILE A 84 9.04 19.05 -7.42
C ILE A 84 10.08 17.96 -7.73
N LEU A 85 11.34 18.21 -7.40
CA LEU A 85 12.42 17.23 -7.62
C LEU A 85 12.22 15.94 -6.80
N LYS A 86 11.74 16.03 -5.56
CA LYS A 86 11.39 14.85 -4.74
C LYS A 86 10.33 14.01 -5.44
N THR A 87 9.25 14.62 -5.94
CA THR A 87 8.19 13.92 -6.67
C THR A 87 8.71 13.32 -7.98
N MET A 88 9.55 14.05 -8.73
CA MET A 88 10.16 13.54 -9.97
C MET A 88 11.04 12.31 -9.73
N LYS A 89 11.78 12.26 -8.62
CA LYS A 89 12.57 11.09 -8.21
C LYS A 89 11.72 9.84 -7.96
N GLY A 90 10.49 10.02 -7.50
CA GLY A 90 9.54 8.93 -7.27
C GLY A 90 8.81 8.48 -8.54
N TRP A 91 8.36 9.41 -9.38
CA TRP A 91 7.43 9.09 -10.48
C TRP A 91 8.05 9.25 -11.86
N MET A 92 8.63 10.41 -12.14
CA MET A 92 9.10 10.76 -13.47
C MET A 92 10.34 9.97 -13.88
N PHE A 93 11.36 9.91 -13.02
CA PHE A 93 12.60 9.21 -13.35
C PHE A 93 12.41 7.69 -13.44
N PRO A 94 11.65 7.02 -12.56
CA PRO A 94 11.34 5.60 -12.72
C PRO A 94 10.56 5.31 -13.99
N TYR A 95 9.60 6.18 -14.37
CA TYR A 95 8.90 6.06 -15.65
C TYR A 95 9.89 6.08 -16.83
N PHE A 96 10.74 7.09 -16.95
CA PHE A 96 11.71 7.14 -18.06
C PHE A 96 12.67 5.95 -18.06
N LYS A 97 13.16 5.55 -16.88
CA LYS A 97 14.03 4.37 -16.74
C LYS A 97 13.35 3.09 -17.21
N SER A 98 12.06 2.91 -16.92
CA SER A 98 11.29 1.74 -17.36
C SER A 98 11.15 1.63 -18.89
N ARG A 99 11.32 2.74 -19.63
CA ARG A 99 11.23 2.78 -21.10
C ARG A 99 12.57 2.56 -21.80
N VAL A 100 13.68 2.78 -21.10
CA VAL A 100 15.02 2.84 -21.70
C VAL A 100 15.92 1.70 -21.22
N LEU A 101 15.79 1.29 -19.95
CA LEU A 101 16.61 0.21 -19.40
C LEU A 101 16.15 -1.15 -19.96
N PRO A 102 17.09 -2.07 -20.21
CA PRO A 102 16.76 -3.43 -20.64
C PRO A 102 16.07 -4.22 -19.51
N GLY A 103 15.30 -5.24 -19.91
CA GLY A 103 14.62 -6.16 -19.01
C GLY A 103 13.11 -5.88 -18.89
N ASP A 104 12.34 -6.94 -18.70
CA ASP A 104 10.87 -6.89 -18.77
C ASP A 104 10.22 -6.41 -17.46
N PHE A 105 10.99 -6.33 -16.36
CA PHE A 105 10.46 -6.01 -15.03
C PHE A 105 11.03 -4.68 -14.51
N GLN A 106 10.33 -3.59 -14.78
CA GLN A 106 10.68 -2.24 -14.38
C GLN A 106 9.47 -1.52 -13.76
N PRO A 107 9.01 -1.93 -12.56
CA PRO A 107 7.80 -1.37 -11.96
C PRO A 107 7.96 0.10 -11.59
N ILE A 108 6.93 0.90 -11.83
CA ILE A 108 6.88 2.32 -11.43
C ILE A 108 6.40 2.45 -9.98
N ILE A 109 5.41 1.63 -9.61
CA ILE A 109 4.86 1.50 -8.26
C ILE A 109 4.79 0.02 -7.89
N ALA A 110 5.13 -0.29 -6.65
CA ALA A 110 4.97 -1.62 -6.09
C ALA A 110 3.93 -1.61 -4.97
N TYR A 111 2.90 -2.44 -5.11
CA TYR A 111 1.95 -2.71 -4.04
C TYR A 111 2.55 -3.76 -3.11
N LEU A 112 2.93 -3.37 -1.90
CA LEU A 112 3.55 -4.25 -0.92
C LEU A 112 2.48 -4.77 0.04
N PHE A 113 2.16 -6.05 -0.06
CA PHE A 113 1.12 -6.69 0.74
C PHE A 113 1.61 -6.92 2.18
N THR A 114 1.25 -6.04 3.13
CA THR A 114 1.77 -6.07 4.49
C THR A 114 0.94 -6.92 5.45
N GLU A 115 -0.37 -7.03 5.25
CA GLU A 115 -1.28 -7.67 6.20
C GLU A 115 -2.48 -8.32 5.51
N TRP A 116 -2.92 -9.48 6.00
CA TRP A 116 -4.15 -10.15 5.54
C TRP A 116 -5.36 -9.76 6.39
N LYS A 117 -5.11 -9.35 7.63
CA LYS A 117 -6.14 -8.91 8.56
C LYS A 117 -6.81 -7.62 8.12
N CYS A 118 -8.12 -7.55 8.32
CA CYS A 118 -8.94 -6.38 8.10
C CYS A 118 -9.97 -6.21 9.23
N ASN A 119 -10.30 -4.95 9.55
CA ASN A 119 -11.36 -4.59 10.49
C ASN A 119 -12.77 -4.61 9.86
N LEU A 120 -12.85 -4.69 8.52
CA LEU A 120 -14.10 -4.77 7.77
C LEU A 120 -14.24 -6.15 7.14
N ASP A 121 -15.43 -6.75 7.26
CA ASP A 121 -15.79 -7.97 6.53
C ASP A 121 -16.51 -7.61 5.22
N CYS A 122 -15.75 -7.06 4.29
CA CYS A 122 -16.27 -6.64 2.99
C CYS A 122 -16.67 -7.87 2.16
N HIS A 123 -17.94 -7.95 1.77
CA HIS A 123 -18.51 -9.03 0.95
C HIS A 123 -17.86 -9.23 -0.42
N TYR A 124 -17.30 -8.16 -0.98
CA TYR A 124 -16.62 -8.18 -2.27
C TYR A 124 -15.12 -8.45 -2.15
N CYS A 125 -14.58 -8.51 -0.92
CA CYS A 125 -13.15 -8.68 -0.70
C CYS A 125 -12.77 -10.15 -0.84
N TRP A 126 -11.96 -10.45 -1.86
CA TRP A 126 -11.43 -11.79 -2.07
C TRP A 126 -10.27 -12.11 -1.12
N SER A 127 -9.57 -11.13 -0.56
CA SER A 127 -8.35 -11.33 0.24
C SER A 127 -8.57 -11.30 1.76
N TYR A 128 -9.80 -11.13 2.25
CA TYR A 128 -10.04 -11.10 3.69
C TYR A 128 -9.78 -12.48 4.32
N ASP A 129 -8.78 -12.54 5.19
CA ASP A 129 -8.51 -13.68 6.06
C ASP A 129 -7.82 -13.22 7.35
N ASN A 130 -8.58 -13.17 8.45
CA ASN A 130 -8.07 -12.75 9.75
C ASN A 130 -7.26 -13.82 10.50
N ARG A 131 -7.13 -15.03 9.95
CA ARG A 131 -6.41 -16.16 10.58
C ARG A 131 -4.94 -16.17 10.18
N VAL A 132 -4.62 -15.65 8.99
CA VAL A 132 -3.26 -15.60 8.46
C VAL A 132 -2.48 -14.45 9.10
N LYS A 133 -1.20 -14.70 9.41
CA LYS A 133 -0.30 -13.64 9.87
C LYS A 133 0.19 -12.83 8.67
N GLY A 134 0.21 -11.51 8.79
CA GLY A 134 0.79 -10.65 7.78
C GLY A 134 2.30 -10.82 7.60
N MET A 135 2.86 -9.97 6.75
CA MET A 135 4.26 -9.94 6.37
C MET A 135 5.19 -9.77 7.58
N THR A 136 6.31 -10.49 7.58
CA THR A 136 7.38 -10.35 8.57
C THR A 136 8.33 -9.20 8.20
N GLU A 137 9.07 -8.65 9.17
CA GLU A 137 10.06 -7.60 8.88
C GLU A 137 11.16 -8.08 7.94
N ASP A 138 11.58 -9.34 8.06
CA ASP A 138 12.56 -9.96 7.17
C ASP A 138 12.05 -10.01 5.73
N THR A 139 10.82 -10.47 5.53
CA THR A 139 10.18 -10.49 4.21
C THR A 139 10.05 -9.08 3.63
N ALA A 140 9.62 -8.11 4.45
CA ALA A 140 9.48 -6.73 4.02
C ALA A 140 10.83 -6.13 3.59
N ARG A 141 11.87 -6.29 4.41
CA ARG A 141 13.22 -5.81 4.09
C ARG A 141 13.72 -6.41 2.78
N ARG A 142 13.63 -7.74 2.61
CA ARG A 142 14.07 -8.41 1.38
C ARG A 142 13.28 -7.94 0.16
N ALA A 143 11.98 -7.75 0.29
CA ALA A 143 11.15 -7.23 -0.78
C ALA A 143 11.56 -5.80 -1.17
N ILE A 144 11.80 -4.93 -0.18
CA ILE A 144 12.27 -3.55 -0.40
C ILE A 144 13.65 -3.56 -1.07
N ASP A 145 14.61 -4.33 -0.55
CA ASP A 145 15.96 -4.43 -1.11
C ASP A 145 15.93 -4.93 -2.55
N TRP A 146 15.09 -5.93 -2.86
CA TRP A 146 14.87 -6.40 -4.23
C TRP A 146 14.23 -5.32 -5.11
N LEU A 147 13.21 -4.60 -4.63
CA LEU A 147 12.63 -3.47 -5.37
C LEU A 147 13.66 -2.36 -5.61
N HIS A 148 14.60 -2.16 -4.67
CA HIS A 148 15.70 -1.20 -4.80
C HIS A 148 16.69 -1.56 -5.91
N THR A 149 16.82 -2.83 -6.30
CA THR A 149 17.61 -3.23 -7.48
C THR A 149 16.95 -2.81 -8.80
N THR A 150 15.67 -2.43 -8.76
CA THR A 150 14.94 -1.86 -9.90
C THR A 150 14.89 -0.32 -9.81
N PRO A 151 14.40 0.38 -10.85
CA PRO A 151 14.09 1.81 -10.81
C PRO A 151 12.93 2.20 -9.89
N CYS A 152 12.17 1.25 -9.35
CA CYS A 152 10.99 1.52 -8.51
C CYS A 152 11.35 2.35 -7.27
N ARG A 153 10.63 3.46 -7.04
CA ARG A 153 10.83 4.34 -5.87
C ARG A 153 9.54 4.70 -5.13
N VAL A 154 8.44 4.04 -5.49
CA VAL A 154 7.12 4.24 -4.86
C VAL A 154 6.60 2.89 -4.37
N ILE A 155 6.31 2.82 -3.09
CA ILE A 155 5.72 1.64 -2.44
C ILE A 155 4.35 2.05 -1.91
N ALA A 156 3.35 1.22 -2.19
CA ALA A 156 2.02 1.33 -1.62
C ALA A 156 1.78 0.14 -0.68
N PRO A 157 1.93 0.30 0.64
CA PRO A 157 1.50 -0.70 1.61
C PRO A 157 0.02 -1.03 1.38
N THR A 158 -0.29 -2.29 1.14
CA THR A 158 -1.64 -2.79 0.86
C THR A 158 -1.89 -4.09 1.62
N GLY A 159 -3.09 -4.64 1.52
CA GLY A 159 -3.46 -5.87 2.22
C GLY A 159 -4.94 -5.96 2.50
N GLY A 160 -5.27 -6.43 3.71
CA GLY A 160 -6.56 -6.19 4.34
C GLY A 160 -6.70 -4.71 4.73
N GLU A 161 -6.49 -4.38 6.00
CA GLU A 161 -6.42 -2.99 6.48
C GLU A 161 -4.98 -2.64 6.89
N PRO A 162 -4.20 -1.92 6.06
CA PRO A 162 -2.81 -1.58 6.35
C PRO A 162 -2.61 -0.85 7.69
N LEU A 163 -3.59 -0.05 8.11
CA LEU A 163 -3.52 0.72 9.37
C LEU A 163 -3.75 -0.14 10.62
N LEU A 164 -4.09 -1.42 10.50
CA LEU A 164 -4.08 -2.33 11.66
C LEU A 164 -2.66 -2.58 12.21
N ARG A 165 -1.62 -2.32 11.41
CA ARG A 165 -0.22 -2.45 11.80
C ARG A 165 0.56 -1.18 11.50
N THR A 166 0.07 -0.03 11.97
CA THR A 166 0.70 1.28 11.77
C THR A 166 2.20 1.28 12.08
N ASP A 167 2.62 0.69 13.20
CA ASP A 167 4.04 0.62 13.59
C ASP A 167 4.90 -0.13 12.57
N PHE A 168 4.36 -1.20 11.98
CA PHE A 168 5.05 -1.95 10.94
C PHE A 168 5.11 -1.16 9.63
N VAL A 169 4.01 -0.51 9.25
CA VAL A 169 3.97 0.33 8.04
C VAL A 169 4.97 1.48 8.16
N HIS A 170 5.07 2.13 9.33
CA HIS A 170 6.05 3.19 9.59
C HIS A 170 7.51 2.72 9.46
N LYS A 171 7.81 1.45 9.73
CA LYS A 171 9.15 0.86 9.51
C LYS A 171 9.46 0.62 8.03
N VAL A 172 8.43 0.40 7.23
CA VAL A 172 8.54 0.02 5.81
C VAL A 172 8.70 1.24 4.89
N VAL A 173 8.13 2.39 5.26
CA VAL A 173 8.04 3.60 4.40
C VAL A 173 8.98 4.74 4.80
#